data_AF-A0A928NLA9-F1
#
_entry.id   AF-A0A928NLA9-F1
#
_cell.length_a   1.000
_cell.length_b   1.000
_cell.length_c   1.000
_cell.angle_alpha   90.00
_cell.angle_beta   90.00
_cell.angle_gamma   90.00
#
_symmetry.space_group_name_H-M   'P 1'
#
loop_
_entity.id
_entity.type
_entity.pdbx_description
1 polymer ?
#
loop_
_entity_poly.entity_id
_entity_poly.type
_entity_poly.pdbx_seq_one_letter_code
_entity_poly.pdbx_strand_id
1 'polypeptide(L)' 'FTFVWFTDGKGWTSARNNLEETFDVMEHIYSIKDLEKGIINEVFK' A
#
# COMPACT_ATOMS: atom_id res chain seq x y z
N PHE A 1 9.66 12.96 -6.36
CA PHE A 1 9.61 12.15 -5.13
C PHE A 1 8.34 11.33 -5.21
N THR A 2 8.43 10.00 -5.06
CA THR A 2 7.28 9.08 -5.13
C THR A 2 7.13 8.42 -3.78
N PHE A 3 5.97 8.59 -3.15
CA PHE A 3 5.66 7.96 -1.87
C PHE A 3 4.95 6.62 -2.12
N VAL A 4 5.51 5.53 -1.57
CA VAL A 4 4.98 4.17 -1.73
C VAL A 4 4.80 3.56 -0.35
N TRP A 5 3.63 2.96 -0.10
CA TRP A 5 3.29 2.33 1.17
C TRP A 5 3.12 0.83 0.96
N PHE A 6 3.86 0.04 1.73
CA PHE A 6 3.71 -1.40 1.80
C PHE A 6 3.02 -1.86 3.09
N THR A 7 2.10 -2.83 2.99
CA THR A 7 1.30 -3.30 4.13
C THR A 7 1.06 -4.81 4.12
N ASP A 8 0.92 -5.42 5.30
CA ASP A 8 0.44 -6.80 5.47
C ASP A 8 -1.11 -6.88 5.58
N GLY A 9 -1.77 -5.71 5.54
CA GLY A 9 -3.23 -5.56 5.62
C GLY A 9 -3.82 -5.70 7.02
N LYS A 10 -3.07 -6.15 8.04
CA LYS A 10 -3.63 -6.45 9.36
C LYS A 10 -4.02 -5.18 10.13
N GLY A 11 -3.19 -4.14 10.06
CA GLY A 11 -3.44 -2.86 10.73
C GLY A 11 -4.72 -2.14 10.26
N TRP A 12 -5.18 -2.41 9.04
CA TRP A 12 -6.44 -1.85 8.52
C TRP A 12 -7.65 -2.27 9.36
N THR A 13 -7.67 -3.51 9.85
CA THR A 13 -8.83 -4.05 10.57
C THR A 13 -9.16 -3.28 11.86
N SER A 14 -8.15 -2.73 12.52
CA SER A 14 -8.31 -1.97 13.77
C SER A 14 -8.29 -0.45 13.57
N ALA A 15 -7.71 0.04 12.47
CA ALA A 15 -7.49 1.47 12.24
C ALA A 15 -8.27 2.03 11.04
N ARG A 16 -9.20 1.27 10.45
CA ARG A 16 -9.96 1.67 9.25
C ARG A 16 -10.44 3.11 9.28
N ASN A 17 -11.14 3.51 10.35
CA ASN A 17 -11.71 4.87 10.46
C ASN A 17 -10.65 5.99 10.38
N ASN A 18 -9.42 5.72 10.81
CA ASN A 18 -8.34 6.71 10.80
C ASN A 18 -7.53 6.70 9.50
N LEU A 19 -7.62 5.61 8.72
CA LEU A 19 -6.79 5.39 7.53
C LEU A 19 -7.60 5.42 6.23
N GLU A 20 -8.93 5.38 6.29
CA GLU A 20 -9.83 5.24 5.15
C GLU A 20 -9.58 6.29 4.06
N GLU A 21 -9.52 7.57 4.44
CA GLU A 21 -9.20 8.63 3.49
C GLU A 21 -7.85 8.43 2.80
N THR A 22 -6.84 7.95 3.54
CA THR A 22 -5.52 7.67 2.96
C THR A 22 -5.56 6.51 1.99
N PHE A 23 -6.27 5.43 2.32
CA PHE A 23 -6.40 4.26 1.44
C PHE A 23 -7.20 4.58 0.17
N ASP A 24 -8.17 5.48 0.24
CA ASP A 24 -9.02 5.84 -0.90
C ASP A 24 -8.31 6.72 -1.94
N VAL A 25 -7.38 7.59 -1.52
CA VAL A 25 -6.71 8.54 -2.44
C VAL A 25 -5.26 8.17 -2.77
N MET A 26 -4.67 7.20 -2.07
CA MET A 26 -3.26 6.87 -2.26
C MET A 26 -3.04 5.93 -3.44
N GLU A 27 -2.28 6.42 -4.43
CA GLU A 27 -2.00 5.71 -5.69
C GLU A 27 -1.10 4.48 -5.53
N HIS A 28 -0.16 4.49 -4.58
CA HIS A 28 0.89 3.48 -4.46
C HIS A 28 0.87 2.75 -3.11
N ILE A 29 -0.29 2.16 -2.78
CA ILE A 29 -0.42 1.19 -1.68
C ILE A 29 -0.34 -0.22 -2.24
N TYR A 30 0.57 -1.03 -1.70
CA TYR A 30 0.77 -2.41 -2.12
C TYR A 30 0.83 -3.37 -0.93
N SER A 31 0.37 -4.60 -1.15
CA SER A 31 0.48 -5.66 -0.14
C SER A 31 1.85 -6.34 -0.19
N ILE A 32 2.22 -7.07 0.88
CA ILE A 32 3.40 -7.96 0.87
C ILE A 32 3.35 -8.97 -0.31
N LYS A 33 2.16 -9.41 -0.70
CA LYS A 33 1.99 -10.31 -1.84
C LYS A 33 2.37 -9.65 -3.16
N ASP A 34 2.15 -8.35 -3.30
CA ASP A 34 2.54 -7.61 -4.51
C ASP A 34 4.06 -7.39 -4.54
N LEU A 35 4.68 -7.20 -3.37
CA LEU A 35 6.14 -7.24 -3.20
C LEU A 35 6.74 -8.56 -3.69
N GLU A 36 6.20 -9.70 -3.27
CA GLU A 36 6.65 -11.04 -3.69
C GLU A 36 6.48 -11.26 -5.20
N LYS A 37 5.49 -10.61 -5.82
CA LYS A 37 5.27 -10.62 -7.27
C LYS A 37 6.17 -9.64 -8.03
N GLY A 38 6.99 -8.85 -7.33
CA GLY A 38 7.95 -7.94 -7.93
C GLY A 38 7.38 -6.58 -8.35
N ILE A 39 6.31 -6.08 -7.69
CA ILE A 39 5.66 -4.79 -7.99
C ILE A 39 6.64 -3.61 -8.04
N ILE A 40 7.74 -3.66 -7.28
CA ILE A 40 8.81 -2.64 -7.32
C ILE A 40 9.34 -2.45 -8.74
N ASN A 41 9.50 -3.53 -9.51
CA ASN A 41 10.00 -3.49 -10.88
C ASN A 41 8.99 -2.89 -11.87
N GLU A 42 7.72 -2.77 -11.49
CA GLU A 42 6.69 -2.14 -12.29
C GLU A 42 6.56 -0.65 -11.96
N VAL A 43 6.61 -0.32 -10.67
CA VAL A 43 6.41 1.05 -10.16
C VAL A 43 7.61 1.96 -10.42
N PHE A 44 8.84 1.42 -10.33
CA PHE A 44 10.08 2.19 -10.46
C PHE A 44 10.79 1.99 -11.81
N LYS A 45 10.03 1.64 -12.85
CA LYS A 45 10.54 1.59 -14.22
C LYS A 45 10.75 2.97 -14.84
#